data_AF-A0A971TN31-F1
#
_entry.id   AF-A0A971TN31-F1
#
_cell.length_a   1.000
_cell.length_b   1.000
_cell.length_c   1.000
_cell.angle_alpha   90.00
_cell.angle_beta   90.00
_cell.angle_gamma   90.00
#
_symmetry.space_group_name_H-M   'P 1'
#
loop_
_entity.id
_entity.type
_entity.pdbx_description
1 polymer ?
#
loop_
_entity_poly.entity_id
_entity_poly.type
_entity_poly.pdbx_seq_one_letter_code
_entity_poly.pdbx_strand_id
1 'polypeptide(L)'
;MVDTKCATAAPSCPARGPKPCLLCGRPGVIESLYFPGPSSPAAPPPGKGRIIRYRLCEACGRQRQSLLEIIEARIESDLRSSGLI
;
A
#
# COMPACT_ATOMS: atom_id res chain seq x y z
N MET A 1 24.79 2.34 -28.81
CA MET A 1 24.76 3.68 -28.20
C MET A 1 23.29 4.05 -28.00
N VAL A 2 22.93 4.27 -26.74
CA VAL A 2 21.70 4.87 -26.16
C VAL A 2 20.39 4.84 -26.98
N ASP A 3 19.45 3.98 -26.60
CA ASP A 3 18.04 4.10 -26.99
C ASP A 3 17.28 4.91 -25.91
N THR A 4 17.46 6.23 -25.99
CA THR A 4 16.76 7.23 -25.18
C THR A 4 15.52 7.68 -25.95
N LYS A 5 14.36 7.03 -25.73
CA LYS A 5 13.03 7.61 -26.05
C LYS A 5 11.88 6.81 -25.43
N CYS A 6 11.74 6.94 -24.11
CA CYS A 6 10.45 6.68 -23.43
C CYS A 6 9.83 8.03 -23.01
N ALA A 7 9.78 8.96 -23.96
CA ALA A 7 9.09 10.23 -23.84
C ALA A 7 8.24 10.38 -25.11
N THR A 8 6.95 10.67 -24.93
CA THR A 8 5.91 10.92 -25.95
C THR A 8 4.93 9.75 -26.11
N ALA A 9 3.79 9.88 -25.43
CA ALA A 9 2.49 9.29 -25.77
C ALA A 9 2.37 7.75 -25.82
N ALA A 10 2.31 7.10 -24.65
CA ALA A 10 1.66 5.81 -24.49
C ALA A 10 0.51 5.95 -23.47
N PRO A 11 -0.78 5.79 -23.85
CA PRO A 11 -1.87 5.61 -22.88
C PRO A 11 -1.79 4.25 -22.16
N SER A 12 -0.77 3.46 -22.45
CA SER A 12 -0.64 2.04 -22.09
C SER A 12 0.59 1.73 -21.22
N CYS A 13 1.24 2.73 -20.63
CA CYS A 13 1.92 2.45 -19.37
C CYS A 13 0.80 2.15 -18.37
N PRO A 14 0.75 1.00 -17.68
CA PRO A 14 -0.04 0.92 -16.47
C PRO A 14 0.67 1.88 -15.50
N ALA A 15 0.35 3.17 -15.60
CA ALA A 15 0.48 4.10 -14.52
C ALA A 15 -0.33 3.44 -13.43
N ARG A 16 0.37 2.70 -12.57
CA ARG A 16 -0.15 1.97 -11.43
C ARG A 16 -0.98 3.01 -10.71
N GLY A 17 -2.29 2.99 -10.99
CA GLY A 17 -3.18 4.10 -10.68
C GLY A 17 -3.05 4.40 -9.20
N PRO A 18 -3.24 5.66 -8.77
CA PRO A 18 -3.12 5.98 -7.36
C PRO A 18 -3.97 4.99 -6.57
N LYS A 19 -3.33 4.14 -5.75
CA LYS A 19 -4.05 3.14 -4.98
C LYS A 19 -5.13 3.87 -4.17
N PRO A 20 -6.38 3.37 -4.19
CA PRO A 20 -7.44 4.00 -3.42
C PRO A 20 -7.12 3.94 -1.93
N CYS A 21 -7.83 4.75 -1.15
CA CYS A 21 -7.83 4.71 0.29
C CYS A 21 -8.13 3.29 0.77
N LEU A 22 -7.24 2.73 1.57
CA LEU A 22 -7.33 1.38 2.12
C LEU A 22 -8.68 1.11 2.82
N LEU A 23 -9.21 2.13 3.50
CA LEU A 23 -10.40 1.99 4.34
C LEU A 23 -11.71 2.21 3.59
N CYS A 24 -11.77 3.20 2.70
CA CYS A 24 -13.04 3.67 2.12
C CYS A 24 -13.07 3.70 0.59
N GLY A 25 -12.00 3.29 -0.09
CA GLY A 25 -11.97 3.22 -1.56
C GLY A 25 -11.88 4.57 -2.29
N ARG A 26 -12.02 5.70 -1.58
CA ARG A 26 -11.85 7.07 -2.12
C ARG A 26 -10.43 7.29 -2.67
N PRO A 27 -10.18 8.28 -3.53
CA PRO A 27 -8.83 8.59 -4.00
C PRO A 27 -7.85 8.79 -2.83
N GLY A 28 -6.82 7.94 -2.77
CA GLY A 28 -5.79 7.96 -1.74
C GLY A 28 -4.75 9.03 -2.07
N VAL A 29 -4.71 10.10 -1.27
CA VAL A 29 -3.78 11.23 -1.43
C VAL A 29 -2.64 11.20 -0.41
N ILE A 30 -2.83 10.54 0.73
CA ILE A 30 -1.80 10.38 1.75
C ILE A 30 -1.17 8.99 1.58
N GLU A 31 0.13 8.92 1.28
CA GLU A 31 0.88 7.66 1.26
C GLU A 31 1.49 7.38 2.64
N SER A 32 1.43 6.14 3.10
CA SER A 32 1.97 5.71 4.38
C SER A 32 2.54 4.30 4.31
N LEU A 33 3.45 4.02 5.24
CA LEU A 33 4.15 2.75 5.36
C LEU A 33 3.67 2.03 6.61
N TYR A 34 3.39 0.74 6.46
CA TYR A 34 3.14 -0.19 7.55
C TYR A 34 4.28 -1.20 7.63
N PHE A 35 4.80 -1.37 8.84
CA PHE A 35 5.89 -2.28 9.15
C PHE A 35 5.28 -3.36 10.06
N PRO A 36 4.90 -4.54 9.51
CA PRO A 36 4.42 -5.63 10.34
C PRO A 36 5.48 -6.00 11.38
N GLY A 37 5.05 -6.02 12.65
CA GLY A 37 5.89 -6.48 13.76
C GLY A 37 6.13 -8.00 13.70
N PRO A 38 7.08 -8.52 14.49
CA PRO A 38 7.44 -9.94 14.49
C PRO A 38 6.29 -10.88 14.88
N SER A 39 5.28 -10.38 15.58
CA SER A 39 4.09 -11.14 15.99
C SER A 39 2.92 -11.06 15.01
N SER A 40 3.01 -10.23 13.95
CA SER A 40 1.93 -10.10 12.99
C SER A 40 1.94 -11.30 12.02
N PRO A 41 0.79 -11.86 11.63
CA PRO A 41 0.72 -12.84 10.55
C PRO A 41 1.24 -12.30 9.21
N ALA A 42 1.31 -10.97 9.02
CA ALA A 42 1.95 -10.34 7.88
C ALA A 42 3.49 -10.28 7.98
N ALA A 43 4.07 -10.76 9.09
CA ALA A 43 5.49 -10.73 9.34
C ALA A 43 6.25 -11.51 8.25
N PRO A 44 7.36 -10.96 7.74
CA PRO A 44 8.26 -11.70 6.88
C PRO A 44 8.93 -12.85 7.66
N PRO A 45 9.43 -13.89 6.95
CA PRO A 45 10.27 -14.92 7.58
C PRO A 45 11.50 -14.29 8.26
N PRO A 46 12.05 -14.94 9.29
CA PRO A 46 13.14 -14.40 10.10
C PRO A 46 14.33 -13.98 9.22
N GLY A 47 14.86 -12.78 9.46
CA GLY A 47 15.96 -12.19 8.69
C GLY A 47 15.53 -11.39 7.46
N LYS A 48 14.24 -11.31 7.13
CA LYS A 48 13.71 -10.42 6.08
C LYS A 48 12.84 -9.33 6.69
N GLY A 49 12.80 -8.16 6.06
CA GLY A 49 11.86 -7.07 6.39
C GLY A 49 10.74 -7.01 5.34
N ARG A 50 9.50 -6.75 5.77
CA ARG A 50 8.37 -6.47 4.88
C ARG A 50 7.91 -5.05 5.15
N ILE A 51 7.72 -4.27 4.09
CA ILE A 51 7.18 -2.91 4.17
C ILE A 51 5.97 -2.86 3.27
N ILE A 52 4.83 -2.47 3.82
CA ILE A 52 3.57 -2.43 3.10
C ILE A 52 3.18 -0.97 2.87
N ARG A 53 3.15 -0.59 1.60
CA ARG A 53 2.70 0.73 1.16
C ARG A 53 1.18 0.75 1.02
N TYR A 54 0.53 1.63 1.77
CA TYR A 54 -0.90 1.88 1.68
C TYR A 54 -1.18 3.38 1.51
N ARG A 55 -2.40 3.69 1.08
CA ARG A 55 -2.85 5.08 0.93
C ARG A 55 -4.11 5.32 1.73
N LEU A 56 -4.28 6.55 2.19
CA LEU A 56 -5.48 7.04 2.85
C LEU A 56 -5.99 8.29 2.13
N CYS A 57 -7.30 8.52 2.18
CA CYS A 57 -7.85 9.83 1.85
C CYS A 57 -7.60 10.81 3.00
N GLU A 58 -7.79 12.12 2.79
CA GLU A 58 -7.52 13.14 3.83
C GLU A 58 -8.28 12.87 5.14
N ALA A 59 -9.56 12.50 5.03
CA ALA A 59 -10.40 12.21 6.20
C ALA A 59 -9.86 11.05 7.04
N CYS A 60 -9.54 9.92 6.40
CA CYS A 60 -8.96 8.76 7.07
C CYS A 60 -7.53 9.04 7.56
N GLY A 61 -6.77 9.85 6.83
CA GLY A 61 -5.41 10.24 7.22
C GLY A 61 -5.37 11.08 8.47
N ARG A 62 -6.32 12.02 8.65
CA ARG A 62 -6.47 12.80 9.89
C ARG A 62 -6.76 11.93 11.11
N GLN A 63 -7.47 10.82 10.91
CA GLN A 63 -7.83 9.85 11.94
C GLN A 63 -6.90 8.62 11.96
N ARG A 64 -5.74 8.69 11.30
CA ARG A 64 -4.86 7.53 11.14
C ARG A 64 -4.48 6.87 12.46
N GLN A 65 -4.20 7.65 13.51
CA GLN A 65 -3.82 7.11 14.82
C GLN A 65 -4.97 6.33 15.48
N SER A 66 -6.20 6.84 15.41
CA SER A 66 -7.37 6.15 15.98
C SER A 66 -7.85 4.96 15.13
N LEU A 67 -7.48 4.93 13.84
CA LEU A 67 -7.85 3.86 12.91
C LEU A 67 -6.73 2.85 12.69
N LEU A 68 -5.67 2.88 13.50
CA LEU A 68 -4.45 2.11 13.24
C LEU A 68 -4.72 0.60 13.25
N GLU A 69 -5.43 0.09 14.26
CA GLU A 69 -5.82 -1.33 14.34
C GLU A 69 -6.68 -1.76 13.14
N ILE A 70 -7.59 -0.90 12.68
CA ILE A 70 -8.43 -1.17 11.51
C ILE A 70 -7.59 -1.20 10.22
N ILE A 71 -6.63 -0.28 10.10
CA ILE A 71 -5.68 -0.23 8.99
C ILE A 71 -4.86 -1.52 8.95
N GLU A 72 -4.33 -1.97 10.09
CA GLU A 72 -3.56 -3.20 10.21
C GLU A 72 -4.38 -4.41 9.79
N ALA A 73 -5.56 -4.62 10.40
CA ALA A 73 -6.44 -5.73 10.07
C ALA A 73 -6.83 -5.73 8.58
N ARG A 74 -7.03 -4.55 7.98
CA ARG A 74 -7.35 -4.43 6.56
C ARG A 74 -6.17 -4.81 5.66
N ILE A 75 -4.96 -4.40 6.03
CA ILE A 75 -3.73 -4.79 5.32
C ILE A 75 -3.53 -6.30 5.40
N GLU A 76 -3.71 -6.90 6.57
CA GLU A 76 -3.55 -8.35 6.75
C GLU A 76 -4.58 -9.14 5.95
N SER A 77 -5.83 -8.66 5.91
CA SER A 77 -6.88 -9.26 5.08
C SER A 77 -6.56 -9.19 3.58
N ASP A 78 -6.01 -8.07 3.10
CA ASP A 78 -5.58 -7.88 1.71
C ASP A 78 -4.41 -8.82 1.34
N LEU A 79 -3.43 -8.95 2.24
CA LEU A 79 -2.31 -9.86 2.06
C LEU A 79 -2.76 -11.32 2.00
N ARG A 80 -3.68 -11.74 2.88
CA ARG A 80 -4.23 -13.09 2.89
C ARG A 80 -5.02 -13.36 1.60
N SER A 81 -5.85 -12.42 1.16
CA SER A 81 -6.60 -12.54 -0.10
C SER A 81 -5.68 -12.60 -1.32
N SER A 82 -4.51 -11.98 -1.25
CA SER A 82 -3.50 -11.98 -2.32
C SER A 82 -2.60 -13.22 -2.30
N GLY A 83 -2.76 -14.14 -1.34
CA GLY A 83 -1.88 -15.31 -1.15
C GLY A 83 -0.45 -14.93 -0.75
N LEU A 84 -0.27 -13.73 -0.20
CA LEU A 84 1.02 -13.21 0.26
C LEU A 84 1.34 -13.60 1.70
N ILE A 85 0.34 -14.14 2.41
CA ILE A 85 0.38 -14.86 3.69
C ILE A 85 -0.75 -15.89 3.74
#